data_AF-A0A2E5A1S4-F1
#
_entry.id   AF-A0A2E5A1S4-F1
#
_cell.length_a   1.000
_cell.length_b   1.000
_cell.length_c   1.000
_cell.angle_alpha   90.00
_cell.angle_beta   90.00
_cell.angle_gamma   90.00
#
_symmetry.space_group_name_H-M   'P 1'
#
loop_
_entity.id
_entity.type
_entity.pdbx_description
1 polymer ?
#
loop_
_entity_poly.entity_id
_entity_poly.type
_entity_poly.pdbx_seq_one_letter_code
_entity_poly.pdbx_strand_id
1 'polypeptide(L)'
;MASKKPELSDEELDKRVESFRKTLRYRKIAGVALAGVGAVVLFFGLQTQGDVFLKINGGFCVAYGIFMRWQSAKYERKLSPPDAD
;
A
#
# COMPACT_ATOMS: atom_id res chain seq x y z
N MET A 1 9.76 -36.58 2.16
CA MET A 1 9.12 -36.17 3.43
C MET A 1 8.21 -34.99 3.13
N ALA A 2 6.89 -35.20 3.16
CA ALA A 2 5.93 -34.11 3.02
C ALA A 2 5.94 -33.30 4.32
N SER A 3 6.40 -32.05 4.26
CA SER A 3 6.32 -31.12 5.39
C SER A 3 4.84 -30.84 5.65
N LYS A 4 4.27 -31.46 6.68
CA LYS A 4 2.90 -31.20 7.15
C LYS A 4 2.91 -29.73 7.60
N LYS A 5 2.31 -28.84 6.80
CA LYS A 5 2.10 -27.45 7.23
C LYS A 5 1.41 -27.52 8.59
N PRO A 6 1.95 -26.86 9.64
CA PRO A 6 1.24 -26.81 10.90
C PRO A 6 -0.14 -26.22 10.63
N GLU A 7 -1.20 -26.98 10.93
CA GLU A 7 -2.55 -26.44 10.96
C GLU A 7 -2.55 -25.39 12.06
N LEU A 8 -2.60 -24.12 11.66
CA LEU A 8 -2.71 -23.02 12.62
C LEU A 8 -4.05 -23.14 13.33
N SER A 9 -4.04 -22.95 14.64
CA SER A 9 -5.27 -22.80 15.42
C SER A 9 -6.05 -21.57 14.92
N ASP A 10 -7.39 -21.62 15.00
CA ASP A 10 -8.26 -20.52 14.59
C ASP A 10 -7.88 -19.19 15.26
N GLU A 11 -7.45 -19.23 16.53
CA GLU A 11 -6.95 -18.05 17.27
C GLU A 11 -5.67 -17.44 16.66
N GLU A 12 -4.77 -18.27 16.11
CA GLU A 12 -3.55 -17.79 15.46
C GLU A 12 -3.84 -17.20 14.07
N LEU A 13 -4.85 -17.72 13.39
CA LEU A 13 -5.38 -17.19 12.14
C LEU A 13 -5.98 -15.80 12.34
N ASP A 14 -6.83 -15.63 13.37
CA ASP A 14 -7.45 -14.35 13.68
C ASP A 14 -6.42 -13.27 14.01
N LYS A 15 -5.40 -13.61 14.83
CA LYS A 15 -4.28 -12.70 15.11
C LYS A 15 -3.52 -12.27 13.87
N ARG A 16 -3.33 -13.17 12.90
CA ARG A 16 -2.67 -12.86 11.62
C ARG A 16 -3.55 -11.96 10.76
N VAL A 17 -4.85 -12.22 10.70
CA VAL A 17 -5.81 -11.38 9.95
C VAL A 17 -5.85 -9.97 10.53
N GLU A 18 -5.89 -9.82 11.85
CA GLU A 18 -5.88 -8.51 12.51
C GLU A 18 -4.58 -7.74 12.24
N SER A 19 -3.43 -8.42 12.37
CA SER A 19 -2.12 -7.84 12.06
C SER A 19 -2.01 -7.42 10.59
N PHE A 20 -2.60 -8.20 9.69
CA PHE A 20 -2.66 -7.89 8.27
C PHE A 20 -3.55 -6.67 8.00
N ARG A 21 -4.73 -6.57 8.62
CA ARG A 21 -5.61 -5.39 8.53
C ARG A 21 -4.91 -4.12 9.01
N LYS A 22 -4.18 -4.18 10.14
CA LYS A 22 -3.37 -3.05 10.64
C LYS A 22 -2.32 -2.61 9.62
N THR A 23 -1.60 -3.57 9.03
CA THR A 23 -0.59 -3.30 8.01
C THR A 23 -1.19 -2.67 6.76
N LEU A 24 -2.35 -3.15 6.29
CA LEU A 24 -3.06 -2.58 5.14
C LEU A 24 -3.48 -1.14 5.41
N ARG A 25 -4.02 -0.85 6.60
CA ARG A 25 -4.41 0.51 6.99
C ARG A 25 -3.21 1.46 7.01
N TYR A 26 -2.07 1.01 7.53
CA TYR A 26 -0.84 1.80 7.49
C TYR A 26 -0.40 2.08 6.04
N ARG A 27 -0.34 1.05 5.18
CA ARG A 27 0.02 1.21 3.75
C ARG A 27 -0.91 2.16 3.01
N LYS A 28 -2.20 2.16 3.35
CA LYS A 28 -3.21 3.06 2.79
C LYS A 28 -2.88 4.53 3.09
N ILE A 29 -2.54 4.83 4.35
CA ILE A 29 -2.18 6.19 4.80
C ILE A 29 -0.81 6.60 4.25
N ALA A 30 0.18 5.71 4.36
CA ALA A 30 1.53 5.93 3.85
C ALA A 30 1.54 6.16 2.33
N GLY A 31 0.73 5.41 1.57
CA GLY A 31 0.60 5.59 0.13
C GLY A 31 0.03 6.96 -0.25
N VAL A 32 -0.97 7.45 0.49
CA VAL A 32 -1.53 8.80 0.27
C VAL A 32 -0.51 9.88 0.62
N ALA A 33 0.18 9.75 1.75
CA ALA A 33 1.22 10.69 2.15
C ALA A 33 2.37 10.72 1.13
N LEU A 34 2.83 9.56 0.68
CA LEU A 34 3.89 9.44 -0.32
C LEU A 34 3.47 10.03 -1.67
N ALA A 35 2.23 9.81 -2.09
CA ALA A 35 1.71 10.41 -3.30
C ALA A 35 1.62 11.94 -3.19
N GLY A 36 1.21 12.47 -2.03
CA GLY A 36 1.19 13.91 -1.76
C GLY A 36 2.58 14.53 -1.84
N VAL A 37 3.57 13.95 -1.14
CA VAL A 37 4.96 14.40 -1.20
C VAL A 37 5.51 14.30 -2.62
N GLY A 38 5.29 13.18 -3.30
CA GLY A 38 5.70 12.98 -4.69
C GLY A 38 5.11 14.02 -5.64
N ALA A 39 3.86 14.41 -5.43
CA ALA A 39 3.19 15.41 -6.26
C ALA A 39 3.81 16.80 -6.07
N VAL A 40 4.14 17.17 -4.83
CA VAL A 40 4.85 18.42 -4.53
C VAL A 40 6.23 18.42 -5.18
N VAL A 41 6.99 17.33 -5.02
CA VAL A 41 8.32 17.15 -5.63
C VAL A 41 8.24 17.25 -7.16
N LEU A 42 7.28 16.56 -7.78
CA LEU A 42 7.07 16.60 -9.22
C LEU A 42 6.68 18.00 -9.70
N PHE A 43 5.82 18.71 -8.97
CA PHE A 43 5.42 20.08 -9.30
C PHE A 43 6.62 21.02 -9.36
N PHE A 44 7.48 21.01 -8.33
CA PHE A 44 8.72 21.79 -8.36
C PHE A 44 9.66 21.34 -9.48
N GLY A 45 9.78 20.03 -9.71
CA GLY A 45 10.56 19.49 -10.83
C GLY A 45 10.10 20.02 -12.18
N LEU A 46 8.78 20.10 -12.42
CA LEU A 46 8.22 20.62 -13.67
C LEU A 46 8.45 22.12 -13.86
N GLN A 47 8.56 22.90 -12.78
CA GLN A 47 8.86 24.34 -12.86
C GLN A 47 10.34 24.61 -13.15
N THR A 48 11.24 23.69 -12.80
CA THR A 48 12.69 23.86 -13.01
C THR A 48 13.13 23.28 -14.35
N GLN A 49 13.80 24.11 -15.17
CA GLN A 49 14.47 23.61 -16.37
C GLN A 49 15.72 22.80 -15.97
N GLY A 50 15.85 21.58 -16.49
CA GLY A 50 17.03 20.73 -16.31
C GLY A 50 16.98 19.72 -15.15
N ASP A 51 16.05 19.85 -14.20
CA ASP A 51 16.02 18.94 -13.04
C ASP A 51 15.23 17.64 -13.31
N VAL A 52 15.82 16.80 -14.16
CA VAL A 52 15.24 15.50 -14.57
C VAL A 52 15.10 14.55 -13.38
N PHE A 53 16.02 14.59 -12.43
CA PHE A 53 15.98 13.73 -11.23
C PHE A 53 14.76 14.05 -10.37
N LEU A 54 14.43 15.33 -10.17
CA LEU A 54 13.28 15.71 -9.36
C LEU A 54 11.95 15.28 -10.00
N LYS A 55 11.84 15.39 -11.33
CA LYS A 55 10.68 14.93 -12.11
C LYS A 55 10.49 13.41 -12.01
N ILE A 56 11.57 12.65 -12.21
CA ILE A 56 11.52 11.19 -12.14
C ILE A 56 11.14 10.74 -10.72
N ASN A 57 11.84 11.23 -9.70
CA ASN A 57 11.55 10.84 -8.31
C ASN A 57 10.14 11.24 -7.88
N GLY A 58 9.71 12.46 -8.19
CA GLY A 58 8.35 12.90 -7.93
C GLY A 58 7.31 12.00 -8.60
N GLY A 59 7.49 11.72 -9.89
CA GLY A 59 6.62 10.80 -10.63
C GLY A 59 6.57 9.39 -10.05
N PHE A 60 7.73 8.82 -9.68
CA PHE A 60 7.81 7.51 -9.05
C PHE A 60 7.11 7.49 -7.68
N CYS A 61 7.32 8.51 -6.84
CA CYS A 61 6.65 8.61 -5.54
C CYS A 61 5.12 8.71 -5.68
N VAL A 62 4.63 9.50 -6.65
CA VAL A 62 3.19 9.59 -6.96
C VAL A 62 2.65 8.23 -7.41
N ALA A 63 3.25 7.64 -8.44
CA ALA A 63 2.79 6.38 -9.01
C ALA A 63 2.80 5.26 -7.96
N TYR A 64 3.86 5.17 -7.16
CA TYR A 64 3.98 4.15 -6.13
C TYR A 64 3.03 4.37 -4.95
N GLY A 65 2.82 5.62 -4.52
CA GLY A 65 1.83 5.95 -3.49
C GLY A 65 0.40 5.58 -3.92
N ILE A 66 0.03 5.87 -5.17
CA ILE A 66 -1.24 5.44 -5.76
C ILE A 66 -1.33 3.91 -5.83
N PHE A 67 -0.27 3.24 -6.28
CA PHE A 67 -0.21 1.79 -6.33
C PHE A 67 -0.43 1.15 -4.95
N MET A 68 0.21 1.66 -3.89
CA MET A 68 -0.01 1.18 -2.52
C MET A 68 -1.48 1.33 -2.09
N ARG A 69 -2.12 2.44 -2.43
CA ARG A 69 -3.54 2.69 -2.12
C ARG A 69 -4.46 1.72 -2.85
N TRP A 70 -4.19 1.46 -4.13
CA TRP A 70 -4.94 0.52 -4.95
C TRP A 70 -4.76 -0.92 -4.47
N GLN A 71 -3.52 -1.34 -4.24
CA GLN A 71 -3.20 -2.67 -3.75
C GLN A 71 -3.87 -2.93 -2.38
N SER A 72 -3.84 -1.95 -1.48
CA SER A 72 -4.48 -2.05 -0.17
C SER A 72 -6.01 -2.17 -0.27
N ALA A 73 -6.65 -1.37 -1.13
CA ALA A 73 -8.09 -1.46 -1.39
C ALA A 73 -8.49 -2.82 -1.97
N LYS A 74 -7.66 -3.37 -2.87
CA LYS A 74 -7.90 -4.69 -3.47
C LYS A 74 -7.84 -5.81 -2.42
N TYR A 75 -6.94 -5.73 -1.44
CA TYR A 75 -6.88 -6.71 -0.35
C TYR A 75 -8.00 -6.55 0.66
N GLU A 76 -8.39 -5.31 0.98
CA GLU A 76 -9.51 -5.02 1.88
C GLU A 76 -10.83 -5.63 1.37
N ARG A 77 -11.08 -5.56 0.06
CA ARG A 77 -12.21 -6.23 -0.61
C ARG A 77 -12.15 -7.75 -0.53
N LYS A 78 -10.95 -8.35 -0.55
CA LYS A 78 -10.78 -9.81 -0.46
C LYS A 78 -10.90 -10.34 0.97
N LEU A 79 -10.76 -9.46 1.97
CA LEU A 79 -10.86 -9.79 3.39
C LEU A 79 -12.25 -9.52 3.97
N SER A 80 -13.12 -8.81 3.25
CA SER A 80 -14.50 -8.61 3.65
C SER A 80 -15.33 -9.81 3.16
N PRO A 81 -16.01 -10.56 4.05
CA PRO A 81 -16.90 -11.63 3.64
C PRO A 81 -18.07 -11.07 2.81
N PRO A 82 -18.68 -11.87 1.91
CA PRO A 82 -19.68 -11.41 0.95
C PRO A 82 -21.00 -10.87 1.54
N ASP A 83 -21.21 -10.91 2.86
CA ASP A 83 -22.49 -10.59 3.50
C ASP A 83 -22.36 -9.49 4.58
N ALA A 84 -21.60 -8.43 4.30
CA ALA A 84 -21.51 -7.25 5.17
C ALA A 84 -22.01 -6.00 4.43
N ASP A 85 -23.24 -6.07 3.93
CA ASP A 85 -24.08 -4.92 3.53
C ASP A 85 -25.53 -5.20 3.98
#